data_AF-A0A7C7GZH2-F1
#
_entry.id   AF-A0A7C7GZH2-F1
#
_cell.length_a   1.000
_cell.length_b   1.000
_cell.length_c   1.000
_cell.angle_alpha   90.00
_cell.angle_beta   90.00
_cell.angle_gamma   90.00
#
_symmetry.space_group_name_H-M   'P 1'
#
loop_
_entity.id
_entity.type
_entity.pdbx_description
1 polymer ?
#
loop_
_entity_poly.entity_id
_entity_poly.type
_entity_poly.pdbx_seq_one_letter_code
_entity_poly.pdbx_strand_id
1 'polypeptide(L)'
;MLRTHELDGRLTGATWVVIGSFLTVALFQKEIAILALLFMGLGDTVAALFGAQFGRIRIWDKTVEGTLAGLVVCLMVSVCFPGMSVWVRTGGAVSAMIAELIPLPVDDNIRIPLISGTIMMFLSSLSV
;
A
#
# COMPACT_ATOMS: atom_id res chain seq x y z
N MET A 1 12.09 14.10 10.72
CA MET A 1 11.73 15.54 10.72
C MET A 1 10.21 15.60 10.70
N LEU A 2 9.56 16.22 11.70
CA LEU A 2 8.09 16.30 11.76
C LEU A 2 7.58 17.26 10.68
N ARG A 3 6.45 16.93 10.04
CA ARG A 3 5.81 17.80 9.04
C ARG A 3 5.12 18.98 9.73
N THR A 4 4.99 20.12 9.05
CA THR A 4 4.41 21.35 9.64
C THR A 4 3.04 21.14 10.27
N HIS A 5 2.16 20.35 9.64
CA HIS A 5 0.84 20.06 10.19
C HIS A 5 0.85 19.10 11.38
N GLU A 6 1.90 18.30 11.57
CA GLU A 6 2.07 17.44 12.76
C GLU A 6 2.48 18.28 13.98
N LEU A 7 3.19 19.39 13.74
CA LEU A 7 3.55 20.37 14.79
C LEU A 7 2.33 21.14 15.29
N ASP A 8 1.27 21.24 14.49
CA ASP A 8 -0.01 21.87 14.85
C ASP A 8 -0.94 20.94 15.65
N GLY A 9 -0.45 19.79 16.12
CA GLY A 9 -1.18 18.84 16.95
C GLY A 9 -1.99 17.78 16.18
N ARG A 10 -1.82 17.67 14.86
CA ARG A 10 -2.39 16.56 14.08
C ARG A 10 -1.59 15.28 14.29
N LEU A 11 -2.25 14.13 14.07
CA LEU A 11 -1.62 12.82 14.18
C LEU A 11 -0.41 12.69 13.25
N THR A 12 0.63 12.05 13.75
CA THR A 12 1.84 11.79 12.98
C THR A 12 1.65 10.64 12.00
N GLY A 13 2.46 10.60 10.95
CA GLY A 13 2.53 9.44 10.06
C GLY A 13 2.78 8.12 10.83
N ALA A 14 3.61 8.15 11.88
CA ALA A 14 3.85 6.97 12.71
C ALA A 14 2.58 6.48 13.45
N THR A 15 1.74 7.40 13.92
CA THR A 15 0.45 7.04 14.52
C THR A 15 -0.47 6.36 13.52
N TRP A 16 -0.52 6.87 12.28
CA TRP A 16 -1.28 6.25 11.20
C TRP A 16 -0.76 4.86 10.81
N VAL A 17 0.56 4.67 10.77
CA VAL A 17 1.17 3.35 10.56
C VAL A 17 0.72 2.35 11.62
N VAL A 18 0.73 2.74 12.90
CA VAL A 18 0.31 1.83 13.99
C VAL A 18 -1.17 1.48 13.86
N ILE A 19 -2.04 2.47 13.63
CA ILE A 19 -3.49 2.25 13.47
C ILE A 19 -3.77 1.37 12.25
N GLY A 20 -3.19 1.70 11.10
CA GLY A 20 -3.35 0.93 9.86
C GLY A 20 -2.84 -0.49 9.99
N SER A 21 -1.68 -0.68 10.62
CA SER A 21 -1.11 -2.01 10.88
C SER A 21 -1.99 -2.84 11.81
N PHE A 22 -2.48 -2.24 12.90
CA PHE A 22 -3.38 -2.91 13.83
C PHE A 22 -4.66 -3.38 13.12
N LEU A 23 -5.32 -2.49 12.37
CA LEU A 23 -6.54 -2.84 11.63
C LEU A 23 -6.28 -3.94 10.60
N THR A 24 -5.17 -3.84 9.86
CA THR A 24 -4.82 -4.83 8.83
C THR A 24 -4.59 -6.22 9.43
N VAL A 25 -3.85 -6.31 10.54
CA VAL A 25 -3.61 -7.59 11.24
C VAL A 25 -4.88 -8.13 11.90
N ALA A 26 -5.75 -7.25 12.41
CA ALA A 26 -7.01 -7.67 13.03
C ALA A 26 -8.03 -8.20 12.02
N LEU A 27 -8.04 -7.69 10.79
CA LEU A 27 -9.07 -7.99 9.78
C LEU A 27 -8.69 -9.13 8.83
N PHE A 28 -7.39 -9.35 8.57
CA PHE A 28 -6.96 -10.29 7.53
C PHE A 28 -6.18 -11.48 8.08
N GLN A 29 -6.21 -12.58 7.32
CA GLN A 29 -5.36 -13.74 7.60
C GLN A 29 -3.88 -13.36 7.51
N LYS A 30 -3.05 -14.05 8.30
CA LYS A 30 -1.62 -13.77 8.49
C LYS A 30 -0.89 -13.44 7.18
N GLU A 31 -1.01 -14.26 6.14
CA GLU A 31 -0.28 -14.04 4.88
C GLU A 31 -0.75 -12.79 4.13
N ILE A 32 -2.08 -12.57 4.05
CA ILE A 32 -2.68 -11.38 3.44
C ILE A 32 -2.27 -10.12 4.21
N ALA A 33 -2.35 -10.16 5.54
CA ALA A 33 -1.99 -9.03 6.40
C ALA A 33 -0.52 -8.64 6.21
N ILE A 34 0.41 -9.62 6.24
CA ILE A 34 1.83 -9.36 6.05
C ILE A 34 2.09 -8.77 4.67
N LEU A 35 1.51 -9.37 3.62
CA LEU A 35 1.75 -8.91 2.26
C LEU A 35 1.19 -7.49 2.00
N ALA A 36 -0.02 -7.19 2.50
CA ALA A 36 -0.62 -5.86 2.43
C ALA A 36 0.22 -4.79 3.15
N LEU A 37 0.76 -5.11 4.33
CA LEU A 37 1.66 -4.20 5.05
C LEU A 37 3.01 -4.02 4.36
N LEU A 38 3.51 -5.04 3.66
CA LEU A 38 4.71 -4.89 2.84
C LEU A 38 4.45 -4.01 1.61
N PHE A 39 3.27 -4.06 1.00
CA PHE A 39 2.90 -3.13 -0.07
C PHE A 39 2.81 -1.69 0.43
N MET A 40 2.20 -1.48 1.59
CA MET A 40 2.21 -0.18 2.27
C MET A 40 3.63 0.27 2.60
N GLY A 41 4.45 -0.57 3.23
CA GLY A 41 5.77 -0.17 3.71
C GLY A 41 6.78 0.04 2.58
N LEU A 42 6.89 -0.92 1.66
CA LEU A 42 7.91 -0.90 0.60
C LEU A 42 7.40 -0.25 -0.69
N GLY A 43 6.17 -0.59 -1.10
CA GLY A 43 5.57 -0.07 -2.32
C GLY A 43 5.37 1.45 -2.25
N ASP A 44 4.69 1.94 -1.22
CA ASP A 44 4.44 3.39 -1.03
C ASP A 44 5.75 4.17 -0.88
N THR A 45 6.70 3.66 -0.08
CA THR A 45 8.01 4.33 0.10
C THR A 45 8.75 4.46 -1.23
N VAL A 46 8.80 3.39 -2.02
CA VAL A 46 9.46 3.43 -3.34
C VAL A 46 8.70 4.35 -4.28
N ALA A 47 7.37 4.34 -4.27
CA ALA A 47 6.57 5.24 -5.08
C ALA A 47 6.84 6.71 -4.75
N ALA A 48 6.91 7.06 -3.46
CA ALA A 48 7.23 8.39 -3.01
C ALA A 48 8.65 8.82 -3.40
N LEU A 49 9.65 7.94 -3.24
CA LEU A 49 11.05 8.24 -3.58
C LEU A 49 11.24 8.43 -5.09
N PHE A 50 10.75 7.48 -5.89
CA PHE A 50 10.86 7.58 -7.35
C PHE A 50 10.01 8.71 -7.91
N GLY A 51 8.83 8.95 -7.34
CA GLY A 51 7.99 10.07 -7.72
C GLY A 51 8.63 11.42 -7.44
N ALA A 52 9.31 11.56 -6.30
CA ALA A 52 10.04 12.79 -5.96
C ALA A 52 11.27 13.02 -6.85
N GLN A 53 11.99 11.95 -7.23
CA GLN A 53 13.24 12.07 -8.00
C GLN A 53 13.03 12.10 -9.52
N PHE A 54 12.10 11.30 -10.04
CA PHE A 54 11.95 11.04 -11.47
C PHE A 54 10.54 11.34 -12.00
N GLY A 55 9.59 11.70 -11.13
CA GLY A 55 8.20 11.94 -11.52
C GLY A 55 8.04 13.11 -12.49
N ARG A 56 7.48 12.84 -13.67
CA ARG A 56 7.18 13.84 -14.71
C ARG A 56 5.69 13.95 -14.93
N ILE A 57 4.99 12.81 -14.99
CA ILE A 57 3.55 12.76 -15.24
C ILE A 57 2.83 12.69 -13.90
N ARG A 58 2.12 13.75 -13.53
CA ARG A 58 1.33 13.82 -12.30
C ARG A 58 -0.12 13.42 -12.54
N ILE A 59 -0.63 12.61 -11.63
CA ILE A 59 -2.05 12.30 -11.48
C ILE A 59 -2.40 12.66 -10.04
N TRP A 60 -3.28 13.66 -9.87
CA TRP A 60 -3.54 14.27 -8.56
C TRP A 60 -2.25 14.75 -7.89
N ASP A 61 -2.02 14.32 -6.64
CA ASP A 61 -0.85 14.67 -5.85
C ASP A 61 0.29 13.64 -5.97
N LYS A 62 0.13 12.64 -6.83
CA LYS A 62 1.09 11.55 -7.04
C LYS A 62 1.60 11.54 -8.50
N THR A 63 2.60 10.71 -8.75
CA THR A 63 3.27 10.62 -10.07
C THR A 63 3.14 9.22 -10.62
N VAL A 64 2.87 9.09 -11.91
CA VAL A 64 2.77 7.80 -12.60
C VAL A 64 4.05 6.99 -12.46
N GLU A 65 5.21 7.64 -12.59
CA GLU A 65 6.51 6.97 -12.47
C GLU A 65 6.74 6.40 -11.07
N GLY A 66 6.35 7.15 -10.03
CA GLY A 66 6.35 6.67 -8.65
C GLY A 66 5.45 5.46 -8.48
N THR A 67 4.17 5.57 -8.87
CA THR A 67 3.20 4.47 -8.74
C THR A 67 3.65 3.21 -9.52
N LEU A 68 4.26 3.36 -10.70
CA LEU A 68 4.82 2.24 -11.45
C LEU A 68 6.04 1.60 -10.75
N ALA A 69 6.94 2.41 -10.18
CA ALA A 69 8.07 1.90 -9.41
C ALA A 69 7.60 1.13 -8.16
N GLY A 70 6.61 1.67 -7.44
CA GLY A 70 5.97 0.98 -6.32
C GLY A 70 5.30 -0.33 -6.74
N LEU A 71 4.61 -0.35 -7.89
CA LEU A 71 3.98 -1.57 -8.42
C LEU A 71 5.01 -2.67 -8.68
N VAL A 72 6.14 -2.32 -9.31
CA VAL A 72 7.24 -3.27 -9.56
C VAL A 72 7.73 -3.87 -8.25
N VAL A 73 7.91 -3.05 -7.22
CA VAL A 73 8.36 -3.52 -5.89
C VAL A 73 7.31 -4.40 -5.22
N CYS A 74 6.04 -4.03 -5.27
CA CYS A 74 4.95 -4.87 -4.76
C CYS A 74 4.92 -6.24 -5.45
N LEU A 75 5.06 -6.27 -6.79
CA LEU A 75 5.13 -7.52 -7.53
C LEU A 75 6.34 -8.37 -7.13
N MET A 76 7.53 -7.77 -7.00
CA MET A 76 8.74 -8.46 -6.55
C MET A 76 8.56 -9.08 -5.16
N VAL A 77 8.05 -8.32 -4.19
CA VAL A 77 7.82 -8.80 -2.82
C VAL A 77 6.79 -9.93 -2.80
N SER A 78 5.77 -9.86 -3.66
CA SER A 78 4.74 -10.89 -3.74
C SER A 78 5.29 -12.27 -4.18
N VAL A 79 6.43 -12.31 -4.88
CA VAL A 79 7.07 -13.58 -5.26
C VAL A 79 7.47 -14.41 -4.03
N CYS A 80 7.76 -13.76 -2.90
CA CYS A 80 8.11 -14.41 -1.63
C CYS A 80 6.92 -15.11 -0.95
N PHE A 81 5.71 -15.08 -1.52
CA PHE A 81 4.50 -15.68 -0.99
C PHE A 81 3.97 -16.79 -1.92
N PRO A 82 4.73 -17.89 -2.14
CA PRO A 82 4.35 -18.92 -3.10
C PRO A 82 3.10 -19.72 -2.72
N GLY A 83 2.71 -19.72 -1.44
CA GLY A 83 1.48 -20.36 -0.94
C GLY A 83 0.19 -19.66 -1.40
N MET A 84 0.30 -18.43 -1.90
CA MET A 84 -0.82 -17.64 -2.40
C MET A 84 -0.87 -17.69 -3.92
N SER A 85 -2.08 -17.81 -4.50
CA SER A 85 -2.24 -17.85 -5.95
C SER A 85 -1.67 -16.60 -6.62
N VAL A 86 -1.16 -16.74 -7.84
CA VAL A 86 -0.58 -15.61 -8.60
C VAL A 86 -1.63 -14.52 -8.80
N TRP A 87 -2.88 -14.90 -9.05
CA TRP A 87 -3.99 -13.97 -9.24
C TRP A 87 -4.27 -13.11 -8.01
N VAL A 88 -4.27 -13.72 -6.81
CA VAL A 88 -4.49 -12.99 -5.55
C VAL A 88 -3.36 -12.00 -5.30
N ARG A 89 -2.11 -12.45 -5.44
CA ARG A 89 -0.91 -11.61 -5.20
C ARG A 89 -0.82 -10.42 -6.14
N THR A 90 -1.03 -10.65 -7.43
CA THR A 90 -0.99 -9.60 -8.45
C THR A 90 -2.16 -8.63 -8.30
N GLY A 91 -3.37 -9.12 -7.99
CA GLY A 91 -4.53 -8.29 -7.67
C GLY A 91 -4.29 -7.41 -6.43
N GLY A 92 -3.64 -7.94 -5.40
CA GLY A 92 -3.20 -7.19 -4.23
C GLY A 92 -2.22 -6.07 -4.55
N ALA A 93 -1.17 -6.38 -5.34
CA ALA A 93 -0.17 -5.38 -5.74
C ALA A 93 -0.77 -4.24 -6.58
N VAL A 94 -1.63 -4.57 -7.55
CA VAL A 94 -2.30 -3.57 -8.38
C VAL A 94 -3.26 -2.71 -7.56
N SER A 95 -4.07 -3.32 -6.70
CA SER A 95 -5.01 -2.58 -5.85
C SER A 95 -4.31 -1.69 -4.81
N ALA A 96 -3.17 -2.12 -4.27
CA ALA A 96 -2.33 -1.29 -3.40
C ALA A 96 -1.86 -0.01 -4.11
N MET A 97 -1.38 -0.12 -5.34
CA MET A 97 -0.90 1.04 -6.09
C MET A 97 -2.02 1.92 -6.64
N ILE A 98 -3.19 1.35 -6.91
CA ILE A 98 -4.39 2.15 -7.17
C ILE A 98 -4.78 2.94 -5.90
N ALA A 99 -4.76 2.32 -4.73
CA ALA A 99 -5.05 2.99 -3.46
C ALA A 99 -4.06 4.12 -3.14
N GLU A 100 -2.78 3.94 -3.51
CA GLU A 100 -1.73 4.96 -3.42
C GLU A 100 -2.01 6.17 -4.30
N LEU A 101 -2.52 5.93 -5.53
CA LEU A 101 -2.73 6.98 -6.53
C LEU A 101 -4.01 7.82 -6.30
N ILE A 102 -5.04 7.24 -5.67
CA ILE A 102 -6.33 7.91 -5.49
C ILE A 102 -6.25 8.91 -4.31
N PRO A 103 -6.70 10.17 -4.48
CA PRO A 103 -6.70 11.18 -3.42
C PRO A 103 -7.91 11.03 -2.49
N LEU A 104 -7.94 9.96 -1.69
CA LEU A 104 -8.97 9.76 -0.66
C LEU A 104 -8.62 10.53 0.63
N PRO A 105 -9.63 11.02 1.39
CA PRO A 105 -9.43 11.78 2.62
C PRO A 105 -9.10 10.89 3.84
N VAL A 106 -8.25 9.88 3.66
CA VAL A 106 -7.75 8.95 4.70
C VAL A 106 -6.23 8.89 4.55
N ASP A 107 -5.46 8.42 5.53
CA ASP A 107 -4.01 8.30 5.36
C ASP A 107 -3.62 7.11 4.46
N ASP A 108 -2.53 7.21 3.69
CA ASP A 108 -2.03 6.13 2.81
C ASP A 108 -1.69 4.88 3.63
N ASN A 109 -1.21 5.06 4.87
CA ASN A 109 -0.88 3.98 5.81
C ASN A 109 -2.09 3.19 6.30
N ILE A 110 -3.31 3.69 6.08
CA ILE A 110 -4.55 2.93 6.30
C ILE A 110 -5.09 2.41 4.98
N ARG A 111 -5.15 3.27 3.96
CA ARG A 111 -5.82 2.95 2.70
C ARG A 111 -5.14 1.81 1.95
N ILE A 112 -3.83 1.88 1.77
CA ILE A 112 -3.08 0.92 0.97
C ILE A 112 -3.24 -0.51 1.53
N PRO A 113 -2.95 -0.79 2.83
CA PRO A 113 -3.03 -2.15 3.32
C PRO A 113 -4.47 -2.64 3.48
N LEU A 114 -5.45 -1.77 3.79
CA LEU A 114 -6.85 -2.20 3.89
C LEU A 114 -7.45 -2.51 2.52
N ILE A 115 -7.27 -1.65 1.52
CA ILE A 115 -7.83 -1.87 0.18
C ILE A 115 -7.19 -3.10 -0.46
N SER A 116 -5.86 -3.20 -0.43
CA SER A 116 -5.17 -4.36 -1.01
C SER A 116 -5.49 -5.66 -0.25
N GLY A 117 -5.54 -5.61 1.08
CA GLY A 117 -5.93 -6.76 1.92
C GLY A 117 -7.36 -7.24 1.60
N THR A 118 -8.32 -6.33 1.44
CA THR A 118 -9.70 -6.68 1.08
C THR A 118 -9.78 -7.34 -0.29
N ILE A 119 -9.06 -6.79 -1.30
CA ILE A 119 -9.01 -7.40 -2.63
C ILE A 119 -8.37 -8.79 -2.58
N MET A 120 -7.25 -8.95 -1.87
CA MET A 120 -6.60 -10.25 -1.72
C MET A 120 -7.51 -11.26 -1.03
N MET A 121 -8.20 -10.86 0.04
CA MET A 121 -9.15 -11.71 0.76
C MET A 121 -10.31 -12.16 -0.14
N PHE A 122 -10.89 -11.23 -0.91
CA PHE A 122 -11.96 -11.54 -1.85
C PHE A 122 -11.49 -12.47 -2.97
N LEU A 123 -10.33 -12.18 -3.59
CA LEU A 123 -9.80 -13.05 -4.64
C LEU A 123 -9.44 -14.44 -4.10
N SER A 124 -8.96 -14.52 -2.86
CA SER A 124 -8.61 -15.78 -2.21
C SER A 124 -9.83 -16.66 -1.94
N SER A 125 -11.01 -16.07 -1.70
CA SER A 125 -12.25 -16.84 -1.51
C SER A 125 -12.85 -17.36 -2.82
N LEU A 126 -12.44 -16.82 -3.96
CA LEU A 126 -12.83 -17.31 -5.29
C LEU A 126 -11.92 -18.42 -5.81
N SER A 127 -10.70 -18.54 -5.26
CA SER A 127 -9.72 -19.56 -5.66
C SER A 127 -9.85 -20.89 -4.89
N VAL A 128 -11.03 -21.17 -4.33
CA VAL A 128 -11.38 -22.43 -3.66
C VAL A 128 -11.42 -23.57 -4.66
#